data_AF-G8SGS7-F1
#
_entry.id   AF-G8SGS7-F1
#
_cell.length_a   1.000
_cell.length_b   1.000
_cell.length_c   1.000
_cell.angle_alpha   90.00
_cell.angle_beta   90.00
_cell.angle_gamma   90.00
#
_symmetry.space_group_name_H-M   'P 1'
#
loop_
_entity.id
_entity.type
_entity.pdbx_description
1 polymer ?
#
loop_
_entity_poly.entity_id
_entity_poly.type
_entity_poly.pdbx_seq_one_letter_code
_entity_poly.pdbx_strand_id
1 'polypeptide(L)'
;MSAAPAAHTLTDPARMRVLAAIDFDNPALRAGLNHVAEDTAQATGMPISLVTLVLDTSQLFAGSTSLDGCWIAAAGGTPIEWSFCVNTVTTGQPYVIPDMAASTHAANPLVTVDNVASYAGVPIVLAGQTVGAHCIIGVTAQQFTADQLQQLHTGAQQAGALLQQFSNLT
;
A
#
# COMPACT_ATOMS: atom_id res chain seq x y z
N MET A 1 9.85 -11.88 26.45
CA MET A 1 9.98 -11.39 25.06
C MET A 1 8.56 -11.25 24.52
N SER A 2 7.96 -10.07 24.63
CA SER A 2 6.57 -9.84 24.20
C SER A 2 6.57 -9.56 22.71
N ALA A 3 5.91 -10.39 21.90
CA ALA A 3 5.59 -10.03 20.53
C ALA A 3 4.72 -8.76 20.56
N ALA A 4 5.11 -7.78 19.75
CA ALA A 4 4.62 -6.41 19.77
C ALA A 4 3.14 -6.30 19.32
N PRO A 5 2.40 -5.26 19.76
CA PRO A 5 0.99 -4.99 19.39
C PRO A 5 0.70 -5.02 17.87
N ALA A 6 1.72 -4.85 17.02
CA ALA A 6 1.64 -4.92 15.57
C ALA A 6 1.17 -6.29 15.01
N ALA A 7 1.64 -7.39 15.60
CA ALA A 7 1.28 -8.73 15.10
C ALA A 7 -0.20 -9.04 15.33
N HIS A 8 -0.78 -8.53 16.43
CA HIS A 8 -2.19 -8.71 16.74
C HIS A 8 -3.08 -7.99 15.72
N THR A 9 -2.70 -6.80 15.27
CA THR A 9 -3.45 -6.00 14.29
C THR A 9 -3.58 -6.69 12.94
N LEU A 10 -2.51 -7.31 12.42
CA LEU A 10 -2.56 -7.95 11.09
C LEU A 10 -3.41 -9.22 11.10
N THR A 11 -3.33 -9.99 12.19
CA THR A 11 -4.09 -11.23 12.37
C THR A 11 -5.50 -11.03 12.95
N ASP A 12 -5.95 -9.78 13.13
CA ASP A 12 -7.27 -9.48 13.69
C ASP A 12 -8.37 -10.16 12.85
N PRO A 13 -9.15 -11.09 13.43
CA PRO A 13 -10.21 -11.78 12.70
C PRO A 13 -11.28 -10.85 12.11
N ALA A 14 -11.56 -9.69 12.73
CA ALA A 14 -12.49 -8.72 12.18
C ALA A 14 -11.96 -8.12 10.87
N ARG A 15 -10.68 -7.73 10.86
CA ARG A 15 -9.98 -7.21 9.69
C ARG A 15 -9.87 -8.25 8.58
N MET A 16 -9.53 -9.50 8.92
CA MET A 16 -9.42 -10.58 7.94
C MET A 16 -10.76 -10.92 7.29
N ARG A 17 -11.88 -10.83 8.03
CA ARG A 17 -13.22 -10.96 7.43
C ARG A 17 -13.54 -9.86 6.44
N VAL A 18 -13.14 -8.62 6.73
CA VAL A 18 -13.30 -7.50 5.80
C VAL A 18 -12.50 -7.73 4.52
N LEU A 19 -11.24 -8.16 4.63
CA LEU A 19 -10.41 -8.50 3.47
C LEU A 19 -11.00 -9.64 2.65
N ALA A 20 -11.48 -10.70 3.30
CA ALA A 20 -12.08 -11.87 2.63
C ALA A 20 -13.41 -11.57 1.93
N ALA A 21 -14.07 -10.46 2.25
CA ALA A 21 -15.33 -10.07 1.63
C ALA A 21 -15.13 -9.33 0.30
N ILE A 22 -13.90 -8.93 -0.04
CA ILE A 22 -13.58 -8.21 -1.28
C ILE A 22 -13.55 -9.20 -2.46
N ASP A 23 -14.27 -8.90 -3.53
CA ASP A 23 -14.25 -9.64 -4.80
C ASP A 23 -12.99 -9.24 -5.60
N PHE A 24 -11.82 -9.69 -5.13
CA PHE A 24 -10.53 -9.31 -5.71
C PHE A 24 -10.33 -9.82 -7.14
N ASP A 25 -10.96 -10.94 -7.49
CA ASP A 25 -10.89 -11.54 -8.82
C ASP A 25 -11.69 -10.74 -9.86
N ASN A 26 -12.45 -9.73 -9.43
CA ASN A 26 -13.23 -8.89 -10.31
C ASN A 26 -12.32 -8.00 -11.18
N PRO A 27 -12.32 -8.15 -12.52
CA PRO A 27 -11.45 -7.37 -13.39
C PRO A 27 -11.79 -5.87 -13.38
N ALA A 28 -13.05 -5.50 -13.10
CA ALA A 28 -13.46 -4.10 -13.01
C ALA A 28 -12.89 -3.43 -11.74
N LEU A 29 -12.85 -4.14 -10.62
CA LEU A 29 -12.17 -3.66 -9.41
C LEU A 29 -10.68 -3.42 -9.69
N ARG A 30 -10.00 -4.43 -10.25
CA ARG A 30 -8.58 -4.36 -10.62
C ARG A 30 -8.28 -3.15 -11.53
N ALA A 31 -9.09 -2.95 -12.56
CA ALA A 31 -8.95 -1.82 -13.47
C ALA A 31 -9.16 -0.47 -12.75
N GLY A 32 -10.17 -0.36 -11.89
CA GLY A 32 -10.41 0.86 -11.10
C GLY A 32 -9.26 1.19 -10.15
N LEU A 33 -8.71 0.19 -9.46
CA LEU A 33 -7.58 0.38 -8.55
C LEU A 33 -6.28 0.72 -9.28
N ASN A 34 -6.06 0.18 -10.49
CA ASN A 34 -4.96 0.61 -11.36
C ASN A 34 -5.11 2.09 -11.75
N HIS A 35 -6.32 2.51 -12.13
CA HIS A 35 -6.57 3.91 -12.50
C HIS A 35 -6.29 4.87 -11.33
N VAL A 36 -6.69 4.51 -10.10
CA VAL A 36 -6.35 5.29 -8.89
C VAL A 36 -4.82 5.42 -8.72
N ALA A 37 -4.08 4.34 -8.95
CA ALA A 37 -2.62 4.36 -8.87
C ALA A 37 -2.00 5.26 -9.95
N GLU A 38 -2.46 5.14 -11.20
CA GLU A 38 -2.02 5.95 -12.34
C GLU A 38 -2.26 7.44 -12.11
N ASP A 39 -3.49 7.83 -11.74
CA ASP A 39 -3.86 9.22 -11.48
C ASP A 39 -3.01 9.82 -10.36
N THR A 40 -2.75 9.04 -9.30
CA THR A 40 -1.94 9.50 -8.17
C THR A 40 -0.48 9.68 -8.56
N ALA A 41 0.11 8.76 -9.33
CA ALA A 41 1.47 8.93 -9.83
C ALA A 41 1.59 10.18 -10.71
N GLN A 42 0.62 10.39 -11.61
CA GLN A 42 0.59 11.58 -12.46
C GLN A 42 0.45 12.88 -11.65
N ALA A 43 -0.47 12.92 -10.68
CA ALA A 43 -0.73 14.10 -9.86
C ALA A 43 0.43 14.44 -8.91
N THR A 44 1.18 13.43 -8.46
CA THR A 44 2.31 13.61 -7.54
C THR A 44 3.66 13.74 -8.23
N GLY A 45 3.75 13.43 -9.53
CA GLY A 45 5.00 13.37 -10.29
C GLY A 45 5.90 12.20 -9.88
N MET A 46 5.35 11.21 -9.17
CA MET A 46 6.10 10.07 -8.65
C MET A 46 6.15 8.94 -9.67
N PRO A 47 7.28 8.22 -9.79
CA PRO A 47 7.42 7.19 -10.80
C PRO A 47 6.56 5.96 -10.52
N ILE A 48 6.25 5.66 -9.25
CA ILE A 48 5.49 4.47 -8.85
C ILE A 48 4.42 4.88 -7.85
N SER A 49 3.22 4.34 -8.03
CA SER A 49 2.10 4.41 -7.10
C SER A 49 1.42 3.05 -7.03
N LEU A 50 1.01 2.65 -5.82
CA LEU A 50 0.39 1.35 -5.55
C LEU A 50 -0.84 1.51 -4.68
N VAL A 51 -1.86 0.71 -4.97
CA VAL A 51 -2.93 0.36 -4.04
C VAL A 51 -2.60 -1.03 -3.51
N THR A 52 -2.35 -1.16 -2.21
CA THR A 52 -1.97 -2.43 -1.60
C THR A 52 -3.04 -2.91 -0.63
N LEU A 53 -3.20 -4.23 -0.54
CA LEU A 53 -3.90 -4.89 0.56
C LEU A 53 -2.86 -5.64 1.39
N VAL A 54 -2.95 -5.53 2.71
CA VAL A 54 -1.99 -6.16 3.62
C VAL A 54 -2.68 -7.34 4.30
N LEU A 55 -2.17 -8.54 4.11
CA LEU A 55 -2.66 -9.75 4.78
C LEU A 55 -1.87 -9.97 6.10
N ASP A 56 -1.97 -11.15 6.66
CA ASP A 56 -1.24 -11.55 7.87
C ASP A 56 0.25 -11.81 7.59
N THR A 57 0.58 -12.45 6.46
CA THR A 57 1.97 -12.82 6.11
C THR A 57 2.44 -12.27 4.75
N SER A 58 1.59 -11.53 4.04
CA SER A 58 1.94 -10.98 2.73
C SER A 58 1.27 -9.63 2.45
N GLN A 59 1.79 -8.94 1.44
CA GLN A 59 1.20 -7.76 0.85
C GLN A 59 0.82 -8.07 -0.59
N LEU A 60 -0.40 -7.74 -0.97
CA LEU A 60 -0.94 -7.88 -2.32
C LEU A 60 -1.00 -6.52 -3.01
N PHE A 61 -0.65 -6.49 -4.30
CA PHE A 61 -0.72 -5.29 -5.12
C PHE A 61 -2.06 -5.26 -5.86
N ALA A 62 -3.04 -4.61 -5.24
CA ALA A 62 -4.42 -4.55 -5.70
C ALA A 62 -4.61 -3.59 -6.88
N GLY A 63 -3.78 -2.55 -6.96
CA GLY A 63 -3.62 -1.70 -8.12
C GLY A 63 -2.19 -1.18 -8.18
N SER A 64 -1.67 -0.94 -9.37
CA SER A 64 -0.30 -0.47 -9.55
C SER A 64 -0.12 0.29 -10.86
N THR A 65 0.79 1.25 -10.86
CA THR A 65 1.32 1.86 -12.08
C THR A 65 2.84 1.71 -12.15
N SER A 66 3.36 1.61 -13.38
CA SER A 66 4.79 1.70 -13.70
C SER A 66 5.67 0.64 -13.02
N LEU A 67 5.16 -0.59 -12.89
CA LEU A 67 5.94 -1.76 -12.43
C LEU A 67 6.45 -2.65 -13.60
N ASP A 68 6.25 -2.23 -14.85
CA ASP A 68 6.56 -3.05 -16.02
C ASP A 68 8.04 -3.48 -16.04
N GLY A 69 8.28 -4.76 -16.36
CA GLY A 69 9.63 -5.32 -16.43
C GLY A 69 10.29 -5.63 -15.09
N CYS A 70 9.64 -5.33 -13.95
CA CYS A 70 10.12 -5.70 -12.62
C CYS A 70 9.53 -7.04 -12.16
N TRP A 71 10.31 -7.85 -11.46
CA TRP A 71 9.85 -9.16 -10.95
C TRP A 71 8.65 -9.01 -10.00
N ILE A 72 8.56 -7.88 -9.29
CA ILE A 72 7.48 -7.56 -8.36
C ILE A 72 6.12 -7.44 -9.09
N ALA A 73 6.08 -6.90 -10.31
CA ALA A 73 4.85 -6.87 -11.10
C ALA A 73 4.36 -8.28 -11.40
N ALA A 74 5.26 -9.19 -11.76
CA ALA A 74 4.93 -10.58 -12.03
C ALA A 74 4.52 -11.35 -10.76
N ALA A 75 5.11 -11.02 -9.61
CA ALA A 75 4.77 -11.62 -8.33
C ALA A 75 3.42 -11.14 -7.77
N GLY A 76 2.99 -9.92 -8.12
CA GLY A 76 1.72 -9.33 -7.66
C GLY A 76 1.69 -8.97 -6.16
N GLY A 77 2.85 -8.90 -5.50
CA GLY A 77 2.96 -8.65 -4.08
C GLY A 77 4.36 -8.85 -3.50
N THR A 78 4.47 -8.77 -2.18
CA THR A 78 5.71 -9.00 -1.42
C THR A 78 5.43 -9.81 -0.15
N PRO A 79 6.44 -10.51 0.42
CA PRO A 79 6.38 -10.94 1.81
C PRO A 79 6.12 -9.76 2.75
N ILE A 80 5.44 -10.00 3.87
CA ILE A 80 5.05 -8.92 4.78
C ILE A 80 6.25 -8.23 5.41
N GLU A 81 7.32 -8.96 5.67
CA GLU A 81 8.57 -8.45 6.23
C GLU A 81 9.30 -7.46 5.30
N TRP A 82 8.94 -7.43 4.01
CA TRP A 82 9.49 -6.47 3.05
C TRP A 82 8.58 -5.25 2.87
N SER A 83 7.30 -5.34 3.29
CA SER A 83 6.31 -4.29 3.10
C SER A 83 6.60 -3.06 3.95
N PHE A 84 6.62 -1.87 3.34
CA PHE A 84 6.55 -0.60 4.08
C PHE A 84 5.12 -0.29 4.54
N CYS A 85 4.11 -0.67 3.74
CA CYS A 85 2.69 -0.41 4.00
C CYS A 85 2.17 -1.08 5.27
N VAL A 86 2.81 -2.16 5.74
CA VAL A 86 2.48 -2.79 7.02
C VAL A 86 2.53 -1.80 8.19
N ASN A 87 3.41 -0.79 8.15
CA ASN A 87 3.51 0.24 9.18
C ASN A 87 2.29 1.17 9.16
N THR A 88 1.84 1.56 7.97
CA THR A 88 0.60 2.32 7.78
C THR A 88 -0.61 1.55 8.30
N VAL A 89 -0.70 0.26 7.97
CA VAL A 89 -1.81 -0.60 8.40
C VAL A 89 -1.81 -0.83 9.91
N THR A 90 -0.65 -1.08 10.48
CA THR A 90 -0.49 -1.33 11.92
C THR A 90 -0.83 -0.11 12.75
N THR A 91 -0.44 1.08 12.29
CA THR A 91 -0.64 2.33 13.04
C THR A 91 -1.96 3.01 12.71
N GLY A 92 -2.57 2.70 11.56
CA GLY A 92 -3.72 3.43 11.02
C GLY A 92 -3.37 4.88 10.62
N GLN A 93 -2.09 5.22 10.48
CA GLN A 93 -1.60 6.57 10.21
C GLN A 93 -0.70 6.59 8.97
N PRO A 94 -0.52 7.76 8.31
CA PRO A 94 0.47 7.92 7.25
C PRO A 94 1.87 7.50 7.69
N TYR A 95 2.62 6.86 6.80
CA TYR A 95 4.00 6.48 7.02
C TYR A 95 4.87 7.01 5.88
N VAL A 96 5.85 7.85 6.21
CA VAL A 96 6.65 8.61 5.25
C VAL A 96 8.13 8.41 5.55
N ILE A 97 8.88 8.02 4.53
CA ILE A 97 10.33 7.80 4.56
C ILE A 97 10.95 8.58 3.40
N PRO A 98 11.49 9.79 3.66
CA PRO A 98 12.12 10.60 2.61
C PRO A 98 13.41 10.01 2.04
N ASP A 99 14.13 9.23 2.85
CA ASP A 99 15.39 8.59 2.50
C ASP A 99 15.48 7.20 3.14
N MET A 100 15.41 6.16 2.31
CA MET A 100 15.47 4.77 2.75
C MET A 100 16.83 4.38 3.32
N ALA A 101 17.93 4.93 2.78
CA ALA A 101 19.28 4.60 3.21
C ALA A 101 19.56 5.10 4.64
N ALA A 102 18.87 6.17 5.07
CA ALA A 102 18.92 6.70 6.42
C ALA A 102 17.86 6.10 7.37
N SER A 103 17.02 5.19 6.88
CA SER A 103 15.91 4.61 7.65
C SER A 103 16.26 3.26 8.29
N THR A 104 15.38 2.77 9.16
CA THR A 104 15.47 1.39 9.69
C THR A 104 15.30 0.31 8.62
N HIS A 105 14.88 0.69 7.41
CA HIS A 105 14.65 -0.21 6.28
C HIS A 105 15.84 -0.28 5.31
N ALA A 106 16.98 0.32 5.62
CA ALA A 106 18.14 0.36 4.71
C ALA A 106 18.62 -1.03 4.23
N ALA A 107 18.39 -2.09 5.01
CA ALA A 107 18.73 -3.47 4.67
C ALA A 107 17.57 -4.28 4.04
N ASN A 108 16.43 -3.65 3.78
CA ASN A 108 15.27 -4.30 3.15
C ASN A 108 15.60 -4.64 1.69
N PRO A 109 15.26 -5.84 1.19
CA PRO A 109 15.52 -6.24 -0.19
C PRO A 109 14.96 -5.27 -1.24
N LEU A 110 13.82 -4.62 -1.00
CA LEU A 110 13.27 -3.61 -1.90
C LEU A 110 14.17 -2.37 -2.02
N VAL A 111 14.96 -2.07 -0.99
CA VAL A 111 15.94 -0.98 -0.99
C VAL A 111 17.23 -1.46 -1.66
N THR A 112 17.76 -2.62 -1.24
CA THR A 112 19.09 -3.08 -1.67
C THR A 112 19.12 -3.71 -3.06
N VAL A 113 18.00 -4.24 -3.55
CA VAL A 113 17.89 -4.92 -4.85
C VAL A 113 17.06 -4.10 -5.83
N ASP A 114 15.93 -3.56 -5.37
CA ASP A 114 14.96 -2.87 -6.24
C ASP A 114 15.10 -1.33 -6.22
N ASN A 115 16.12 -0.81 -5.52
CA ASN A 115 16.48 0.62 -5.48
C ASN A 115 15.35 1.56 -5.01
N VAL A 116 14.47 1.08 -4.14
CA VAL A 116 13.51 1.97 -3.47
C VAL A 116 14.27 2.95 -2.58
N ALA A 117 14.17 4.25 -2.89
CA ALA A 117 14.94 5.29 -2.22
C ALA A 117 14.07 6.21 -1.34
N SER A 118 12.78 6.34 -1.64
CA SER A 118 11.82 7.05 -0.78
C SER A 118 10.42 6.43 -0.88
N TYR A 119 9.60 6.64 0.15
CA TYR A 119 8.26 6.08 0.26
C TYR A 119 7.33 7.02 1.03
N ALA A 120 6.09 7.15 0.58
CA ALA A 120 5.00 7.70 1.38
C ALA A 120 3.75 6.86 1.18
N GLY A 121 3.08 6.49 2.27
CA GLY A 121 1.83 5.74 2.20
C GLY A 121 0.81 6.18 3.24
N VAL A 122 -0.46 6.14 2.86
CA VAL A 122 -1.62 6.52 3.70
C VAL A 122 -2.62 5.36 3.80
N PRO A 123 -3.35 5.26 4.92
CA PRO A 123 -4.22 4.11 5.17
C PRO A 123 -5.42 4.07 4.21
N ILE A 124 -5.77 2.87 3.75
CA ILE A 124 -7.05 2.58 3.11
C ILE A 124 -7.95 1.93 4.17
N VAL A 125 -9.08 2.57 4.43
CA VAL A 125 -10.05 2.12 5.43
C VAL A 125 -11.29 1.56 4.74
N LEU A 126 -11.70 0.36 5.13
CA LEU A 126 -12.89 -0.33 4.64
C LEU A 126 -13.65 -0.90 5.84
N ALA A 127 -14.95 -0.61 5.95
CA ALA A 127 -15.79 -1.04 7.08
C ALA A 127 -15.15 -0.79 8.48
N GLY A 128 -14.49 0.36 8.64
CA GLY A 128 -13.81 0.74 9.89
C GLY A 128 -12.48 0.04 10.16
N GLN A 129 -12.00 -0.81 9.26
CA GLN A 129 -10.72 -1.52 9.36
C GLN A 129 -9.69 -0.96 8.38
N THR A 130 -8.45 -0.79 8.81
CA THR A 130 -7.35 -0.45 7.88
C THR A 130 -6.90 -1.71 7.15
N VAL A 131 -7.35 -1.86 5.91
CA VAL A 131 -7.14 -3.09 5.10
C VAL A 131 -5.86 -3.05 4.27
N GLY A 132 -5.31 -1.86 4.06
CA GLY A 132 -4.14 -1.68 3.20
C GLY A 132 -3.62 -0.25 3.22
N ALA A 133 -2.78 0.07 2.25
CA ALA A 133 -2.28 1.42 2.05
C ALA A 133 -2.29 1.81 0.58
N HIS A 134 -2.51 3.10 0.33
CA HIS A 134 -2.18 3.71 -0.93
C HIS A 134 -0.84 4.43 -0.79
N CYS A 135 0.12 4.15 -1.66
CA CYS A 135 1.48 4.66 -1.51
C CYS A 135 2.14 5.05 -2.82
N ILE A 136 3.08 5.99 -2.74
CA ILE A 136 3.99 6.39 -3.81
C ILE A 136 5.42 6.04 -3.42
N ILE A 137 6.23 5.68 -4.41
CA ILE A 137 7.61 5.23 -4.26
C ILE A 137 8.52 6.03 -5.18
N GLY A 138 9.66 6.48 -4.65
CA GLY A 138 10.69 7.19 -5.39
C GLY A 138 11.96 6.36 -5.57
N VAL A 139 12.65 6.59 -6.69
CA VAL A 139 13.97 6.02 -7.02
C VAL A 139 15.13 6.95 -6.63
N THR A 140 14.82 8.11 -6.05
CA THR A 140 15.76 9.01 -5.38
C THR A 140 15.20 9.43 -4.03
N ALA A 141 16.08 9.74 -3.08
CA ALA A 141 15.68 10.35 -1.81
C ALA A 141 15.02 11.71 -2.09
N GLN A 142 13.90 11.99 -1.42
CA GLN A 142 13.15 13.24 -1.58
C GLN A 142 12.18 13.48 -0.44
N GLN A 143 11.88 14.75 -0.17
CA GLN A 143 10.82 15.14 0.74
C GLN A 143 9.46 15.11 0.01
N PHE A 144 8.41 14.76 0.73
CA PHE A 144 7.04 14.75 0.21
C PHE A 144 6.31 16.03 0.61
N THR A 145 5.66 16.69 -0.33
CA THR A 145 4.91 17.92 -0.08
C THR A 145 3.55 17.62 0.54
N ALA A 146 2.95 18.63 1.19
CA ALA A 146 1.59 18.52 1.72
C ALA A 146 0.58 18.19 0.60
N ASP A 147 0.76 18.77 -0.59
CA ASP A 147 -0.10 18.49 -1.75
C ASP A 147 0.02 17.03 -2.20
N GLN A 148 1.24 16.46 -2.24
CA GLN A 148 1.44 15.05 -2.58
C GLN A 148 0.75 14.12 -1.58
N LEU A 149 0.85 14.42 -0.29
CA LEU A 149 0.14 13.66 0.75
C LEU A 149 -1.38 13.80 0.62
N GLN A 150 -1.87 14.99 0.24
CA GLN A 150 -3.29 15.21 0.00
C GLN A 150 -3.81 14.41 -1.22
N GLN A 151 -3.03 14.32 -2.29
CA GLN A 151 -3.36 13.47 -3.45
C GLN A 151 -3.40 12.00 -3.06
N LEU A 152 -2.41 11.53 -2.28
CA LEU A 152 -2.43 10.18 -1.71
C LEU A 152 -3.70 9.92 -0.88
N HIS A 153 -4.09 10.84 0.00
CA HIS A 153 -5.31 10.70 0.79
C HIS A 153 -6.56 10.61 -0.09
N THR A 154 -6.61 11.40 -1.16
CA THR A 154 -7.72 11.38 -2.14
C THR A 154 -7.79 10.04 -2.86
N GLY A 155 -6.66 9.54 -3.37
CA GLY A 155 -6.58 8.22 -4.00
C GLY A 155 -6.95 7.09 -3.03
N ALA A 156 -6.54 7.17 -1.76
CA ALA A 156 -6.91 6.17 -0.76
C ALA A 156 -8.42 6.13 -0.47
N GLN A 157 -9.09 7.29 -0.47
CA GLN A 157 -10.55 7.37 -0.33
C GLN A 157 -11.26 6.76 -1.55
N GLN A 158 -10.78 7.02 -2.76
CA GLN A 158 -11.30 6.43 -4.00
C GLN A 158 -11.10 4.91 -4.01
N ALA A 159 -9.92 4.43 -3.65
CA ALA A 159 -9.63 3.00 -3.52
C ALA A 159 -10.57 2.34 -2.48
N GLY A 160 -10.75 2.96 -1.32
CA GLY A 160 -11.69 2.47 -0.30
C GLY A 160 -13.13 2.37 -0.80
N ALA A 161 -13.60 3.36 -1.56
CA ALA A 161 -14.93 3.36 -2.15
C ALA A 161 -15.10 2.23 -3.21
N LEU A 162 -14.09 2.01 -4.04
CA LEU A 162 -14.08 0.89 -4.99
C LEU A 162 -14.09 -0.45 -4.27
N LEU A 163 -13.24 -0.65 -3.26
CA LEU A 163 -13.24 -1.88 -2.48
C LEU A 163 -14.60 -2.14 -1.82
N GLN A 164 -15.26 -1.10 -1.31
CA GLN A 164 -16.60 -1.20 -0.73
C GLN A 164 -17.64 -1.63 -1.78
N GLN A 165 -17.62 -1.03 -2.97
CA GLN A 165 -18.52 -1.36 -4.07
C GLN A 165 -18.40 -2.82 -4.52
N PHE A 166 -17.18 -3.35 -4.50
CA PHE A 166 -16.86 -4.73 -4.90
C PHE A 166 -16.65 -5.64 -3.68
N SER A 167 -17.36 -5.39 -2.58
CA SER A 167 -17.34 -6.26 -1.40
C SER A 167 -18.73 -6.82 -1.09
N ASN A 168 -18.76 -8.02 -0.50
CA ASN A 168 -19.98 -8.65 0.01
C ASN A 168 -20.28 -8.28 1.46
N LEU A 169 -19.82 -7.10 1.90
CA LEU A 169 -20.06 -6.59 3.26
C LEU A 169 -21.52 -6.15 3.36
N THR A 170 -22.30 -6.88 4.15
CA THR A 170 -23.73 -6.63 4.39
C THR A 170 -23.95 -5.54 5.43
#